data_AF-A0A0Q9I2Y7-F1
#
_entry.id   AF-A0A0Q9I2Y7-F1
#
_cell.length_a   1.000
_cell.length_b   1.000
_cell.length_c   1.000
_cell.angle_alpha   90.00
_cell.angle_beta   90.00
_cell.angle_gamma   90.00
#
_symmetry.space_group_name_H-M   'P 1'
#
loop_
_entity.id
_entity.type
_entity.pdbx_description
1 polymer ?
#
loop_
_entity_poly.entity_id
_entity_poly.type
_entity_poly.pdbx_seq_one_letter_code
_entity_poly.pdbx_strand_id
1 'polypeptide(L)'
;MRALREWLWSLAAAIVGLAAPSQAADISAIPGTNGGPAIILVRGDLASGDDKAFANVALAHSSAVVILNSNGGLLLPGLEIGKAIRLKGFATVVPDGFQCASACALAWLAGSPRFLSPNGRVGFHAAYLESDGRRMPTSTGNALVGACLNQLNLPTSAIIYITSAPPEDMRWLNLDDAQRNGIEARKFDPGSSGKAPETASTRPLTAPPPSSPTPPSTAAGQSAPPFAPDTRPVRSPPGTFAEYPAAAALTEHAQRPSSTLLTSVPTAPASAPPQMERPTSPAAS
;
A
#
# COMPACT_ATOMS: atom_id res chain seq x y z
N MET A 1 -62.75 -13.63 -28.60
CA MET A 1 -61.49 -14.31 -28.22
C MET A 1 -60.26 -13.50 -28.67
N ARG A 2 -60.04 -12.31 -28.09
CA ARG A 2 -58.83 -11.48 -28.28
C ARG A 2 -58.56 -10.65 -27.02
N ALA A 3 -58.62 -11.29 -25.86
CA ALA A 3 -58.33 -10.65 -24.58
C ALA A 3 -57.79 -11.70 -23.63
N LEU A 4 -56.61 -12.27 -23.92
CA LEU A 4 -55.87 -13.11 -22.97
C LEU A 4 -54.40 -13.37 -23.36
N ARG A 5 -53.68 -12.37 -23.92
CA ARG A 5 -52.28 -12.61 -24.31
C ARG A 5 -51.36 -11.39 -24.23
N GLU A 6 -51.45 -10.57 -23.20
CA GLU A 6 -50.46 -9.49 -22.98
C GLU A 6 -50.12 -9.28 -21.49
N TRP A 7 -50.14 -10.34 -20.67
CA TRP A 7 -49.85 -10.28 -19.23
C TRP A 7 -48.68 -11.20 -18.82
N LEU A 8 -47.59 -11.18 -19.59
CA LEU A 8 -46.42 -12.03 -19.30
C LEU A 8 -45.05 -11.38 -19.56
N TRP A 9 -44.96 -10.03 -19.61
CA TRP A 9 -43.69 -9.34 -19.86
C TRP A 9 -43.41 -8.13 -18.93
N SER A 10 -43.96 -8.09 -17.72
CA SER A 10 -43.70 -7.00 -16.75
C SER A 10 -42.86 -7.41 -15.54
N LEU A 11 -41.96 -8.39 -15.67
CA LEU A 11 -40.96 -8.72 -14.65
C LEU A 11 -39.54 -8.76 -15.24
N ALA A 12 -39.20 -7.79 -16.10
CA ALA A 12 -37.81 -7.35 -16.18
C ALA A 12 -37.54 -6.48 -14.95
N ALA A 13 -37.37 -7.14 -13.80
CA ALA A 13 -36.86 -6.49 -12.61
C ALA A 13 -35.47 -5.96 -12.96
N ALA A 14 -35.38 -4.63 -13.08
CA ALA A 14 -34.12 -3.93 -13.15
C ALA A 14 -33.38 -4.18 -11.83
N ILE A 15 -32.59 -5.25 -11.78
CA ILE A 15 -31.53 -5.43 -10.78
C ILE A 15 -30.46 -4.42 -11.16
N VAL A 16 -30.69 -3.16 -10.77
CA VAL A 16 -29.63 -2.17 -10.66
C VAL A 16 -28.71 -2.71 -9.58
N GLY A 17 -27.56 -3.25 -9.99
CA GLY A 17 -26.55 -3.73 -9.06
C GLY A 17 -26.11 -2.58 -8.17
N LEU A 18 -26.50 -2.61 -6.89
CA LEU A 18 -25.90 -1.75 -5.89
C LEU A 18 -24.43 -2.17 -5.77
N ALA A 19 -23.51 -1.34 -6.27
CA ALA A 19 -22.12 -1.43 -5.88
C ALA A 19 -22.06 -1.19 -4.37
N ALA A 20 -21.85 -2.26 -3.60
CA ALA A 20 -21.64 -2.13 -2.17
C ALA A 20 -20.42 -1.22 -1.94
N PRO A 21 -20.50 -0.22 -1.04
CA PRO A 21 -19.34 0.60 -0.73
C PRO A 21 -18.21 -0.32 -0.25
N SER A 22 -16.99 -0.09 -0.74
CA SER A 22 -15.78 -0.63 -0.14
C SER A 22 -15.84 -0.26 1.35
N GLN A 23 -16.07 -1.26 2.19
CA GLN A 23 -16.19 -1.02 3.62
C GLN A 23 -14.78 -0.76 4.15
N ALA A 24 -14.63 0.37 4.85
CA ALA A 24 -13.41 0.71 5.56
C ALA A 24 -13.05 -0.38 6.59
N ALA A 25 -11.77 -0.47 6.92
CA ALA A 25 -11.32 -1.41 7.94
C ALA A 25 -11.90 -1.05 9.32
N ASP A 26 -12.31 -2.08 10.06
CA ASP A 26 -12.58 -1.96 11.49
C ASP A 26 -11.23 -1.85 12.22
N ILE A 27 -11.01 -0.69 12.84
CA ILE A 27 -9.80 -0.37 13.59
C ILE A 27 -10.20 -0.02 15.02
N SER A 28 -9.83 -0.90 15.94
CA SER A 28 -10.18 -0.78 17.35
C SER A 28 -9.00 -1.09 18.25
N ALA A 29 -9.04 -0.61 19.49
CA ALA A 29 -8.01 -0.88 20.48
C ALA A 29 -8.59 -1.25 21.84
N ILE A 30 -7.91 -2.17 22.51
CA ILE A 30 -8.14 -2.54 23.89
C ILE A 30 -6.89 -2.09 24.67
N PRO A 31 -7.03 -1.19 25.66
CA PRO A 31 -5.92 -0.79 26.50
C PRO A 31 -5.29 -2.00 27.20
N GLY A 32 -3.97 -1.98 27.34
CA GLY A 32 -3.25 -2.99 28.11
C GLY A 32 -3.55 -2.86 29.60
N THR A 33 -3.45 -3.97 30.34
CA THR A 33 -3.60 -4.00 31.80
C THR A 33 -2.22 -3.90 32.46
N ASN A 34 -2.14 -3.29 33.65
CA ASN A 34 -0.91 -3.20 34.46
C ASN A 34 0.32 -2.64 33.71
N GLY A 35 0.11 -1.67 32.82
CA GLY A 35 1.19 -1.10 32.00
C GLY A 35 1.66 -2.00 30.85
N GLY A 36 0.97 -3.11 30.58
CA GLY A 36 1.20 -3.95 29.41
C GLY A 36 0.84 -3.23 28.10
N PRO A 37 1.27 -3.80 26.95
CA PRO A 37 0.95 -3.23 25.64
C PRO A 37 -0.56 -3.24 25.39
N ALA A 38 -1.05 -2.21 24.71
CA ALA A 38 -2.41 -2.24 24.16
C ALA A 38 -2.51 -3.29 23.03
N ILE A 39 -3.72 -3.73 22.73
CA ILE A 39 -4.00 -4.55 21.56
C ILE A 39 -4.75 -3.68 20.58
N ILE A 40 -4.20 -3.50 19.37
CA ILE A 40 -4.86 -2.81 18.28
C ILE A 40 -5.26 -3.86 17.24
N LEU A 41 -6.54 -3.95 16.90
CA LEU A 41 -7.04 -4.82 15.84
C LEU A 41 -7.29 -4.00 14.59
N VAL A 42 -6.80 -4.48 13.45
CA VAL A 42 -7.11 -3.96 12.12
C VAL A 42 -7.71 -5.08 11.30
N ARG A 43 -8.99 -4.93 10.92
CA ARG A 43 -9.75 -5.98 10.23
C ARG A 43 -10.51 -5.42 9.03
N GLY A 44 -10.48 -6.14 7.91
CA GLY A 44 -11.18 -5.74 6.68
C GLY A 44 -10.25 -5.05 5.68
N ASP A 45 -10.80 -4.57 4.56
CA ASP A 45 -10.02 -3.99 3.48
C ASP A 45 -9.54 -2.58 3.85
N LEU A 46 -8.30 -2.25 3.48
CA LEU A 46 -7.68 -0.96 3.75
C LEU A 46 -8.20 0.08 2.74
N ALA A 47 -9.13 0.92 3.20
CA ALA A 47 -9.74 1.98 2.42
C ALA A 47 -9.06 3.34 2.66
N SER A 48 -9.50 4.34 1.91
CA SER A 48 -9.01 5.70 2.07
C SER A 48 -9.43 6.26 3.44
N GLY A 49 -8.46 6.75 4.22
CA GLY A 49 -8.69 7.33 5.55
C GLY A 49 -8.38 6.37 6.71
N ASP A 50 -8.19 5.07 6.44
CA ASP A 50 -7.85 4.07 7.46
C ASP A 50 -6.46 4.32 8.06
N ASP A 51 -5.55 4.95 7.31
CA ASP A 51 -4.27 5.45 7.81
C ASP A 51 -4.44 6.46 8.95
N LYS A 52 -5.37 7.40 8.79
CA LYS A 52 -5.67 8.43 9.81
C LYS A 52 -6.42 7.83 10.98
N ALA A 53 -7.37 6.92 10.72
CA ALA A 53 -8.10 6.21 11.77
C ALA A 53 -7.13 5.39 12.63
N PHE A 54 -6.23 4.63 12.00
CA PHE A 54 -5.16 3.90 12.70
C PHE A 54 -4.25 4.84 13.49
N ALA A 55 -3.78 5.94 12.88
CA ALA A 55 -2.91 6.89 13.56
C ALA A 55 -3.57 7.46 14.82
N ASN A 56 -4.85 7.84 14.76
CA ASN A 56 -5.60 8.37 15.91
C ASN A 56 -5.67 7.36 17.06
N VAL A 57 -5.93 6.09 16.75
CA VAL A 57 -5.93 5.00 17.74
C VAL A 57 -4.52 4.77 18.30
N ALA A 58 -3.51 4.69 17.43
CA ALA A 58 -2.13 4.44 17.80
C ALA A 58 -1.52 5.56 18.65
N LEU A 59 -1.94 6.82 18.47
CA LEU A 59 -1.45 7.97 19.22
C LEU A 59 -1.74 7.85 20.72
N ALA A 60 -2.86 7.22 21.10
CA ALA A 60 -3.26 7.02 22.49
C ALA A 60 -2.40 6.00 23.26
N HIS A 61 -1.50 5.28 22.58
CA HIS A 61 -0.72 4.20 23.16
C HIS A 61 0.79 4.43 22.97
N SER A 62 1.56 4.22 24.03
CA SER A 62 3.03 4.23 24.00
C SER A 62 3.62 2.86 23.61
N SER A 63 2.86 1.78 23.80
CA SER A 63 3.22 0.42 23.44
C SER A 63 1.96 -0.35 23.02
N ALA A 64 2.06 -1.12 21.94
CA ALA A 64 0.97 -1.94 21.44
C ALA A 64 1.43 -3.15 20.62
N VAL A 65 0.56 -4.15 20.56
CA VAL A 65 0.61 -5.26 19.59
C VAL A 65 -0.53 -5.06 18.59
N VAL A 66 -0.18 -5.01 17.31
CA VAL A 66 -1.13 -4.81 16.21
C VAL A 66 -1.49 -6.16 15.60
N ILE A 67 -2.73 -6.59 15.81
CA ILE A 67 -3.31 -7.79 15.20
C ILE A 67 -3.88 -7.42 13.84
N LEU A 68 -3.42 -8.11 12.80
CA LEU A 68 -3.75 -7.80 11.40
C LEU A 68 -4.58 -8.93 10.77
N ASN A 69 -5.76 -8.57 10.25
CA ASN A 69 -6.64 -9.47 9.50
C ASN A 69 -7.30 -8.78 8.30
N SER A 70 -6.58 -8.67 7.19
CA SER A 70 -7.00 -7.88 6.03
C SER A 70 -6.53 -8.51 4.72
N ASN A 71 -7.35 -8.39 3.67
CA ASN A 71 -6.96 -8.76 2.31
C ASN A 71 -6.02 -7.72 1.65
N GLY A 72 -5.71 -6.64 2.36
CA GLY A 72 -5.05 -5.47 1.80
C GLY A 72 -6.07 -4.46 1.35
N GLY A 73 -5.80 -3.77 0.25
CA GLY A 73 -6.62 -2.67 -0.24
C GLY A 73 -5.73 -1.61 -0.89
N LEU A 74 -6.03 -0.34 -0.62
CA LEU A 74 -5.25 0.77 -1.16
C LEU A 74 -3.81 0.74 -0.64
N LEU A 75 -2.86 0.89 -1.55
CA LEU A 75 -1.43 0.85 -1.25
C LEU A 75 -1.02 1.91 -0.22
N LEU A 76 -1.42 3.17 -0.44
CA LEU A 76 -1.00 4.28 0.41
C LEU A 76 -1.48 4.13 1.86
N PRO A 77 -2.75 3.82 2.16
CA PRO A 77 -3.17 3.49 3.51
C PRO A 77 -2.34 2.39 4.17
N GLY A 78 -2.05 1.29 3.48
CA GLY A 78 -1.20 0.22 4.03
C GLY A 78 0.22 0.68 4.37
N LEU A 79 0.84 1.48 3.49
CA LEU A 79 2.18 2.04 3.74
C LEU A 79 2.20 3.02 4.91
N GLU A 80 1.22 3.92 5.02
CA GLU A 80 1.14 4.89 6.11
C GLU A 80 0.80 4.24 7.46
N ILE A 81 -0.07 3.22 7.48
CA ILE A 81 -0.28 2.36 8.67
C ILE A 81 1.05 1.72 9.09
N GLY A 82 1.79 1.14 8.14
CA GLY A 82 3.11 0.57 8.40
C GLY A 82 4.07 1.61 8.99
N LYS A 83 4.16 2.80 8.41
CA LYS A 83 4.99 3.88 8.92
C LYS A 83 4.63 4.26 10.35
N ALA A 84 3.34 4.38 10.67
CA ALA A 84 2.89 4.63 12.04
C ALA A 84 3.29 3.52 13.01
N ILE A 85 3.14 2.24 12.62
CA ILE A 85 3.58 1.07 13.40
C ILE A 85 5.08 1.15 13.69
N ARG A 86 5.91 1.42 12.66
CA ARG A 86 7.37 1.50 12.79
C ARG A 86 7.79 2.67 13.69
N LEU A 87 7.20 3.85 13.50
CA LEU A 87 7.50 5.04 14.31
C LEU A 87 7.16 4.83 15.79
N LYS A 88 6.08 4.08 16.07
CA LYS A 88 5.66 3.73 17.42
C LYS A 88 6.43 2.56 18.03
N GLY A 89 7.21 1.83 17.23
CA GLY A 89 7.89 0.61 17.69
C GLY A 89 6.94 -0.51 18.08
N PHE A 90 5.74 -0.56 17.49
CA PHE A 90 4.74 -1.57 17.83
C PHE A 90 5.10 -2.93 17.23
N ALA A 91 4.70 -3.99 17.94
CA ALA A 91 4.78 -5.35 17.39
C ALA A 91 3.62 -5.59 16.43
N THR A 92 3.81 -6.45 15.44
CA THR A 92 2.73 -6.90 14.54
C THR A 92 2.53 -8.40 14.67
N VAL A 93 1.28 -8.86 14.57
CA VAL A 93 0.94 -10.28 14.63
C VAL A 93 -0.15 -10.65 13.64
N VAL A 94 0.03 -11.78 12.98
CA VAL A 94 -1.04 -12.48 12.26
C VAL A 94 -1.25 -13.83 12.95
N PRO A 95 -2.30 -13.98 13.77
CA PRO A 95 -2.58 -15.20 14.52
C PRO A 95 -3.20 -16.30 13.62
N ASP A 96 -3.42 -17.48 14.20
CA ASP A 96 -4.03 -18.60 13.50
C ASP A 96 -5.42 -18.24 12.94
N GLY A 97 -5.68 -18.64 11.70
CA GLY A 97 -6.95 -18.38 11.01
C GLY A 97 -7.10 -16.96 10.47
N PHE A 98 -6.13 -16.08 10.73
CA PHE A 98 -6.12 -14.72 10.18
C PHE A 98 -5.22 -14.66 8.95
N GLN A 99 -5.46 -13.65 8.12
CA GLN A 99 -4.58 -13.36 7.00
C GLN A 99 -4.30 -11.88 6.84
N CYS A 100 -3.14 -11.56 6.30
CA CYS A 100 -2.71 -10.21 6.01
C CYS A 100 -2.05 -10.21 4.63
N ALA A 101 -2.82 -9.83 3.62
CA ALA A 101 -2.39 -9.90 2.22
C ALA A 101 -2.15 -8.51 1.63
N SER A 102 -1.34 -8.45 0.58
CA SER A 102 -1.11 -7.23 -0.21
C SER A 102 -0.67 -6.05 0.67
N ALA A 103 -1.34 -4.89 0.58
CA ALA A 103 -1.04 -3.70 1.38
C ALA A 103 -1.01 -3.94 2.90
N CYS A 104 -1.81 -4.88 3.42
CA CYS A 104 -1.74 -5.28 4.83
C CYS A 104 -0.37 -5.90 5.17
N ALA A 105 0.13 -6.79 4.31
CA ALA A 105 1.39 -7.48 4.53
C ALA A 105 2.57 -6.49 4.61
N LEU A 106 2.48 -5.37 3.87
CA LEU A 106 3.44 -4.27 3.96
C LEU A 106 3.38 -3.57 5.32
N ALA A 107 2.18 -3.35 5.87
CA ALA A 107 2.01 -2.83 7.23
C ALA A 107 2.57 -3.81 8.28
N TRP A 108 2.34 -5.12 8.11
CA TRP A 108 2.90 -6.16 9.00
C TRP A 108 4.43 -6.13 9.04
N LEU A 109 5.09 -5.92 7.89
CA LEU A 109 6.55 -5.78 7.80
C LEU A 109 7.09 -4.58 8.59
N ALA A 110 6.27 -3.60 8.90
CA ALA A 110 6.73 -2.46 9.67
C ALA A 110 6.86 -2.74 11.17
N GLY A 111 6.29 -3.84 11.67
CA GLY A 111 6.36 -4.23 13.08
C GLY A 111 7.76 -4.57 13.58
N SER A 112 7.98 -4.35 14.87
CA SER A 112 9.25 -4.66 15.55
C SER A 112 8.99 -5.07 17.00
N PRO A 113 8.93 -6.37 17.33
CA PRO A 113 9.11 -7.54 16.45
C PRO A 113 7.86 -7.87 15.59
N ARG A 114 8.05 -8.78 14.62
CA ARG A 114 6.98 -9.33 13.77
C ARG A 114 6.68 -10.77 14.17
N PHE A 115 5.40 -11.10 14.31
CA PHE A 115 4.95 -12.43 14.67
C PHE A 115 4.00 -13.02 13.63
N LEU A 116 4.15 -14.32 13.39
CA LEU A 116 3.31 -15.10 12.49
C LEU A 116 2.99 -16.46 13.14
N SER A 117 1.70 -16.76 13.32
CA SER A 117 1.25 -18.08 13.75
C SER A 117 1.41 -19.14 12.64
N PRO A 118 1.50 -20.44 12.96
CA PRO A 118 1.58 -21.52 11.98
C PRO A 118 0.47 -21.51 10.92
N ASN A 119 -0.76 -21.17 11.28
CA ASN A 119 -1.91 -21.09 10.38
C ASN A 119 -2.32 -19.64 10.09
N GLY A 120 -1.50 -18.67 10.45
CA GLY A 120 -1.62 -17.30 9.99
C GLY A 120 -1.02 -17.18 8.58
N ARG A 121 -1.57 -16.31 7.74
CA ARG A 121 -1.06 -16.13 6.35
C ARG A 121 -0.65 -14.70 6.09
N VAL A 122 0.58 -14.50 5.61
CA VAL A 122 1.07 -13.21 5.11
C VAL A 122 1.38 -13.37 3.62
N GLY A 123 0.83 -12.51 2.77
CA GLY A 123 0.92 -12.66 1.31
C GLY A 123 1.35 -11.38 0.62
N PHE A 124 2.25 -11.49 -0.35
CA PHE A 124 2.77 -10.36 -1.12
C PHE A 124 2.56 -10.53 -2.63
N HIS A 125 2.35 -9.40 -3.32
CA HIS A 125 2.40 -9.30 -4.78
C HIS A 125 2.79 -7.86 -5.17
N ALA A 126 3.11 -7.65 -6.44
CA ALA A 126 3.44 -6.34 -6.99
C ALA A 126 2.23 -5.38 -6.93
N ALA A 127 2.46 -4.13 -6.54
CA ALA A 127 1.44 -3.09 -6.60
C ALA A 127 0.93 -2.90 -8.04
N TYR A 128 -0.37 -2.69 -8.19
CA TYR A 128 -1.01 -2.61 -9.51
C TYR A 128 -2.04 -1.49 -9.59
N LEU A 129 -2.43 -1.17 -10.81
CA LEU A 129 -3.65 -0.44 -11.13
C LEU A 129 -4.62 -1.40 -11.80
N GLU A 130 -5.90 -1.24 -11.49
CA GLU A 130 -6.97 -2.00 -12.15
C GLU A 130 -7.65 -1.11 -13.18
N SER A 131 -7.71 -1.57 -14.43
CA SER A 131 -8.45 -0.93 -15.53
C SER A 131 -9.12 -2.02 -16.34
N ASP A 132 -10.41 -1.85 -16.64
CA ASP A 132 -11.19 -2.77 -17.47
C ASP A 132 -11.12 -4.24 -16.98
N GLY A 133 -11.12 -4.43 -15.65
CA GLY A 133 -11.06 -5.75 -15.01
C GLY A 133 -9.71 -6.45 -15.10
N ARG A 134 -8.64 -5.75 -15.52
CA ARG A 134 -7.27 -6.28 -15.61
C ARG A 134 -6.35 -5.56 -14.63
N ARG A 135 -5.46 -6.32 -13.98
CA ARG A 135 -4.50 -5.78 -13.02
C ARG A 135 -3.13 -5.65 -13.66
N MET A 136 -2.67 -4.42 -13.80
CA MET A 136 -1.38 -4.11 -14.43
C MET A 136 -0.41 -3.57 -13.38
N PRO A 137 0.80 -4.15 -13.23
CA PRO A 137 1.79 -3.64 -12.30
C PRO A 137 2.05 -2.15 -12.54
N THR A 138 2.13 -1.36 -11.46
CA THR A 138 2.48 0.06 -11.55
C THR A 138 3.94 0.28 -11.19
N SER A 139 4.71 0.93 -12.08
CA SER A 139 6.11 1.26 -11.81
C SER A 139 6.24 2.17 -10.58
N THR A 140 5.42 3.22 -10.49
CA THR A 140 5.46 4.17 -9.37
C THR A 140 5.05 3.52 -8.06
N GLY A 141 3.99 2.70 -8.06
CA GLY A 141 3.56 2.02 -6.83
C GLY A 141 4.61 1.04 -6.30
N ASN A 142 5.23 0.26 -7.18
CA ASN A 142 6.30 -0.67 -6.78
C ASN A 142 7.60 0.04 -6.39
N ALA A 143 7.92 1.19 -7.00
CA ALA A 143 9.05 2.02 -6.57
C ALA A 143 8.85 2.55 -5.14
N LEU A 144 7.63 2.99 -4.80
CA LEU A 144 7.29 3.39 -3.43
C LEU A 144 7.37 2.21 -2.45
N VAL A 145 6.90 1.03 -2.84
CA VAL A 145 7.04 -0.19 -2.03
C VAL A 145 8.51 -0.47 -1.77
N GLY A 146 9.34 -0.53 -2.80
CA GLY A 146 10.79 -0.76 -2.66
C GLY A 146 11.47 0.26 -1.75
N ALA A 147 11.12 1.55 -1.88
CA ALA A 147 11.64 2.61 -1.02
C ALA A 147 11.25 2.41 0.46
N CYS A 148 9.98 2.06 0.72
CA CYS A 148 9.51 1.78 2.08
C CYS A 148 10.21 0.56 2.68
N LEU A 149 10.33 -0.54 1.93
CA LEU A 149 11.01 -1.75 2.40
C LEU A 149 12.49 -1.50 2.72
N ASN A 150 13.16 -0.66 1.94
CA ASN A 150 14.53 -0.24 2.22
C ASN A 150 14.65 0.59 3.51
N GLN A 151 13.67 1.45 3.81
CA GLN A 151 13.60 2.18 5.09
C GLN A 151 13.37 1.25 6.29
N LEU A 152 12.81 0.06 6.08
CA LEU A 152 12.70 -0.99 7.09
C LEU A 152 13.98 -1.82 7.23
N ASN A 153 15.08 -1.43 6.57
CA ASN A 153 16.36 -2.13 6.52
C ASN A 153 16.25 -3.58 6.03
N LEU A 154 15.28 -3.86 5.16
CA LEU A 154 15.16 -5.17 4.54
C LEU A 154 16.23 -5.35 3.47
N PRO A 155 16.89 -6.52 3.38
CA PRO A 155 17.89 -6.79 2.36
C PRO A 155 17.24 -6.86 0.98
N THR A 156 18.05 -6.66 -0.08
CA THR A 156 17.57 -6.73 -1.47
C THR A 156 16.84 -8.04 -1.80
N SER A 157 17.27 -9.17 -1.22
CA SER A 157 16.57 -10.46 -1.35
C SER A 157 15.12 -10.42 -0.86
N ALA A 158 14.87 -9.79 0.29
CA ALA A 158 13.52 -9.60 0.82
C ALA A 158 12.70 -8.69 -0.11
N ILE A 159 13.28 -7.58 -0.59
CA ILE A 159 12.60 -6.66 -1.50
C ILE A 159 12.16 -7.41 -2.77
N ILE A 160 13.06 -8.17 -3.40
CA ILE A 160 12.74 -8.97 -4.59
C ILE A 160 11.66 -10.01 -4.27
N TYR A 161 11.78 -10.73 -3.15
CA TYR A 161 10.79 -11.73 -2.75
C TYR A 161 9.38 -11.15 -2.62
N ILE A 162 9.27 -9.99 -1.94
CA ILE A 162 8.02 -9.30 -1.66
C ILE A 162 7.37 -8.76 -2.94
N THR A 163 8.15 -8.22 -3.88
CA THR A 163 7.59 -7.52 -5.06
C THR A 163 7.48 -8.36 -6.32
N SER A 164 7.84 -9.65 -6.30
CA SER A 164 7.98 -10.43 -7.55
C SER A 164 6.78 -11.29 -7.95
N ALA A 165 5.78 -11.49 -7.09
CA ALA A 165 4.53 -12.12 -7.54
C ALA A 165 3.72 -11.12 -8.40
N PRO A 166 3.17 -11.55 -9.55
CA PRO A 166 2.34 -10.69 -10.38
C PRO A 166 1.03 -10.33 -9.67
N PRO A 167 0.31 -9.28 -10.10
CA PRO A 167 -0.94 -8.82 -9.48
C PRO A 167 -2.07 -9.86 -9.41
N GLU A 168 -2.02 -10.85 -10.29
CA GLU A 168 -3.02 -11.93 -10.40
C GLU A 168 -2.71 -13.13 -9.49
N ASP A 169 -1.55 -13.11 -8.81
CA ASP A 169 -1.06 -14.19 -7.95
C ASP A 169 -0.64 -13.63 -6.58
N MET A 170 -0.33 -14.53 -5.64
CA MET A 170 0.10 -14.16 -4.30
C MET A 170 1.26 -15.05 -3.85
N ARG A 171 2.34 -14.42 -3.41
CA ARG A 171 3.41 -15.11 -2.71
C ARG A 171 3.13 -15.15 -1.21
N TRP A 172 2.65 -16.29 -0.75
CA TRP A 172 2.42 -16.55 0.68
C TRP A 172 3.74 -16.86 1.39
N LEU A 173 4.05 -16.08 2.43
CA LEU A 173 5.23 -16.23 3.25
C LEU A 173 5.12 -17.46 4.15
N ASN A 174 6.10 -18.36 4.04
CA ASN A 174 6.41 -19.35 5.06
C ASN A 174 7.71 -18.95 5.80
N LEU A 175 7.95 -19.54 6.96
CA LEU A 175 9.09 -19.17 7.81
C LEU A 175 10.45 -19.50 7.17
N ASP A 176 10.54 -20.55 6.35
CA ASP A 176 11.78 -20.91 5.65
C ASP A 176 12.13 -19.87 4.59
N ASP A 177 11.14 -19.41 3.82
CA ASP A 177 11.29 -18.31 2.86
C ASP A 177 11.62 -16.99 3.56
N ALA A 178 11.01 -16.74 4.71
CA ALA A 178 11.32 -15.57 5.52
C ALA A 178 12.81 -15.56 5.91
N GLN A 179 13.32 -16.67 6.45
CA GLN A 179 14.72 -16.82 6.82
C GLN A 179 15.65 -16.71 5.60
N ARG A 180 15.34 -17.42 4.50
CA ARG A 180 16.17 -17.40 3.27
C ARG A 180 16.29 -16.02 2.65
N ASN A 181 15.25 -15.20 2.78
CA ASN A 181 15.22 -13.86 2.19
C ASN A 181 15.60 -12.74 3.16
N GLY A 182 15.88 -13.05 4.44
CA GLY A 182 16.23 -12.06 5.47
C GLY A 182 15.02 -11.24 5.96
N ILE A 183 13.82 -11.81 5.91
CA ILE A 183 12.62 -11.26 6.53
C ILE A 183 12.54 -11.82 7.94
N GLU A 184 12.99 -11.07 8.94
CA GLU A 184 12.86 -11.49 10.34
C GLU A 184 11.39 -11.58 10.75
N ALA A 185 10.96 -12.80 11.11
CA ALA A 185 9.63 -13.11 11.62
C ALA A 185 9.74 -14.19 12.69
N ARG A 186 9.03 -14.01 13.82
CA ARG A 186 9.02 -14.97 14.92
C ARG A 186 7.71 -15.76 14.88
N LYS A 187 7.78 -17.03 15.26
CA LYS A 187 6.56 -17.82 15.47
C LYS A 187 5.76 -17.22 16.61
N PHE A 188 4.47 -16.98 16.40
CA PHE A 188 3.55 -16.63 17.48
C PHE A 188 3.12 -17.91 18.20
N ASP A 189 3.33 -17.95 19.52
CA ASP A 189 2.82 -19.01 20.39
C ASP A 189 2.08 -18.33 21.57
N PRO A 190 0.74 -18.30 21.57
CA PRO A 190 -0.03 -17.65 22.64
C PRO A 190 0.22 -18.29 24.02
N GLY A 191 0.70 -19.54 24.06
CA GLY A 191 1.07 -20.25 25.28
C GLY A 191 2.48 -19.94 25.81
N SER A 192 3.31 -19.22 25.05
CA SER A 192 4.67 -18.81 25.44
C SER A 192 4.71 -17.58 26.35
N SER A 193 3.56 -17.04 26.75
CA SER A 193 3.41 -15.87 27.62
C SER A 193 3.84 -16.20 29.05
N GLY A 194 5.15 -16.36 29.27
CA GLY A 194 5.69 -16.79 30.56
C GLY A 194 7.21 -16.92 30.66
N LYS A 195 7.98 -16.58 29.61
CA LYS A 195 9.42 -16.36 29.77
C LYS A 195 9.74 -15.00 29.16
N ALA A 196 9.95 -14.00 30.02
CA ALA A 196 10.72 -12.83 29.63
C ALA A 196 11.97 -13.33 28.87
N PRO A 197 12.44 -12.66 27.81
CA PRO A 197 13.72 -13.01 27.23
C PRO A 197 14.71 -13.02 28.38
N GLU A 198 15.15 -14.21 28.77
CA GLU A 198 16.24 -14.38 29.71
C GLU A 198 17.34 -13.55 29.07
N THR A 199 17.66 -12.46 29.74
CA THR A 199 18.70 -11.52 29.36
C THR A 199 19.82 -12.40 28.87
N ALA A 200 20.16 -12.29 27.58
CA ALA A 200 21.36 -12.90 27.06
C ALA A 200 22.48 -12.26 27.87
N SER A 201 22.78 -12.91 29.00
CA SER A 201 23.78 -12.50 29.95
C SER A 201 25.03 -12.49 29.13
N THR A 202 25.48 -11.27 28.86
CA THR A 202 26.64 -10.99 28.07
C THR A 202 27.78 -11.66 28.80
N ARG A 203 28.09 -12.91 28.43
CA ARG A 203 29.37 -13.49 28.82
C ARG A 203 30.38 -12.53 28.19
N PRO A 204 31.23 -11.84 28.97
CA PRO A 204 32.29 -11.09 28.37
C PRO A 204 33.08 -12.07 27.52
N LEU A 205 33.15 -11.84 26.22
CA LEU A 205 34.20 -12.41 25.39
C LEU A 205 35.50 -11.95 26.04
N THR A 206 36.11 -12.82 26.83
CA THR A 206 37.49 -12.65 27.27
C THR A 206 38.31 -12.46 26.02
N ALA A 207 38.75 -11.23 25.79
CA ALA A 207 39.69 -10.90 24.75
C ALA A 207 40.92 -11.82 24.90
N PRO A 208 41.42 -12.43 23.83
CA PRO A 208 42.73 -13.08 23.89
C PRO A 208 43.79 -12.02 24.26
N PRO A 209 44.83 -12.39 25.02
CA PRO A 209 45.87 -11.45 25.43
C PRO A 209 46.57 -10.85 24.19
N PRO A 210 47.04 -9.59 24.27
CA PRO A 210 47.75 -8.97 23.16
C PRO A 210 49.06 -9.73 22.91
N SER A 211 49.16 -10.40 21.77
CA SER A 211 50.44 -10.87 21.24
C SER A 211 51.32 -9.66 20.96
N SER A 212 52.47 -9.61 21.60
CA SER A 212 53.48 -8.58 21.42
C SER A 212 53.93 -8.51 19.95
N PRO A 213 54.07 -7.32 19.33
CA PRO A 213 54.62 -7.24 17.99
C PRO A 213 56.13 -7.46 18.03
N THR A 214 56.60 -8.53 17.39
CA THR A 214 58.00 -8.69 16.99
C THR A 214 58.34 -7.61 15.94
N PRO A 215 59.46 -6.87 16.06
CA PRO A 215 59.83 -5.92 15.03
C PRO A 215 60.24 -6.65 13.74
N PRO A 216 59.79 -6.20 12.56
CA PRO A 216 60.30 -6.75 11.30
C PRO A 216 61.75 -6.33 11.09
N SER A 217 62.59 -7.34 10.85
CA SER A 217 63.95 -7.21 10.37
C SER A 217 63.99 -6.41 9.07
N THR A 218 64.91 -5.45 9.01
CA THR A 218 65.14 -4.55 7.89
C THR A 218 65.69 -5.34 6.70
N ALA A 219 64.96 -5.37 5.58
CA ALA A 219 65.50 -5.75 4.29
C ALA A 219 65.05 -4.71 3.25
N ALA A 220 66.02 -4.29 2.45
CA ALA A 220 65.99 -3.12 1.60
C ALA A 220 65.09 -3.26 0.37
N GLY A 221 64.53 -2.12 -0.04
CA GLY A 221 64.48 -1.72 -1.45
C GLY A 221 63.38 -2.31 -2.32
N GLN A 222 62.30 -1.54 -2.49
CA GLN A 222 61.79 -1.13 -3.81
C GLN A 222 60.68 -0.10 -3.64
N SER A 223 60.94 1.11 -4.11
CA SER A 223 60.01 2.23 -4.20
C SER A 223 58.87 1.92 -5.18
N ALA A 224 57.62 1.93 -4.70
CA ALA A 224 56.42 1.92 -5.54
C ALA A 224 56.12 3.36 -6.05
N PRO A 225 55.62 3.53 -7.28
CA PRO A 225 55.32 4.86 -7.83
C PRO A 225 54.02 5.42 -7.22
N PRO A 226 53.84 6.76 -7.21
CA PRO A 226 52.62 7.37 -6.69
C PRO A 226 51.41 7.04 -7.56
N PHE A 227 50.30 6.74 -6.90
CA PHE A 227 49.00 6.46 -7.50
C PHE A 227 48.47 7.75 -8.17
N ALA A 228 48.43 7.77 -9.50
CA ALA A 228 47.75 8.83 -10.25
C ALA A 228 46.25 8.48 -10.38
N PRO A 229 45.31 9.40 -10.12
CA PRO A 229 43.90 9.17 -10.37
C PRO A 229 43.66 8.99 -11.88
N ASP A 230 42.94 7.92 -12.25
CA ASP A 230 42.63 7.59 -13.64
C ASP A 230 41.59 8.61 -14.19
N THR A 231 42.04 9.49 -15.08
CA THR A 231 41.19 10.52 -15.71
C THR A 231 40.58 10.06 -17.04
N ARG A 232 40.59 8.75 -17.34
CA ARG A 232 39.98 8.24 -18.57
C ARG A 232 38.44 8.35 -18.49
N PRO A 233 37.78 8.86 -19.54
CA PRO A 233 36.32 8.87 -19.61
C PRO A 233 35.79 7.43 -19.57
N VAL A 234 34.98 7.12 -18.55
CA VAL A 234 34.25 5.86 -18.47
C VAL A 234 33.21 5.87 -19.59
N ARG A 235 33.43 5.07 -20.64
CA ARG A 235 32.45 4.87 -21.69
C ARG A 235 31.42 3.85 -21.21
N SER A 236 30.20 4.31 -20.94
CA SER A 236 29.09 3.43 -20.57
C SER A 236 28.85 2.35 -21.65
N PRO A 237 28.51 1.11 -21.27
CA PRO A 237 28.09 0.10 -22.23
C PRO A 237 26.78 0.53 -22.94
N PRO A 238 26.59 0.17 -24.21
CA PRO A 238 25.37 0.53 -24.95
C PRO A 238 24.15 -0.15 -24.30
N GLY A 239 23.16 0.64 -23.90
CA GLY A 239 21.89 0.16 -23.31
C GLY A 239 21.51 0.74 -21.93
N THR A 240 22.20 1.75 -21.40
CA THR A 240 21.87 2.35 -20.09
C THR A 240 21.28 3.76 -20.25
N PHE A 241 19.97 3.92 -19.96
CA PHE A 241 19.21 5.09 -19.47
C PHE A 241 19.59 6.55 -19.85
N ALA A 242 20.33 6.80 -20.93
CA ALA A 242 20.68 8.15 -21.40
C ALA A 242 19.82 8.65 -22.57
N GLU A 243 18.83 7.89 -23.04
CA GLU A 243 17.98 8.23 -24.20
C GLU A 243 16.52 8.55 -23.86
N TYR A 244 16.24 8.99 -22.63
CA TYR A 244 15.02 9.75 -22.40
C TYR A 244 15.32 11.23 -22.65
N PRO A 245 14.83 11.85 -23.73
CA PRO A 245 14.88 13.30 -23.83
C PRO A 245 14.09 13.88 -22.65
N ALA A 246 14.78 14.68 -21.83
CA ALA A 246 14.19 15.45 -20.77
C ALA A 246 13.13 16.40 -21.37
N ALA A 247 11.96 16.41 -20.73
CA ALA A 247 10.96 17.48 -20.70
C ALA A 247 10.98 18.51 -21.84
N ALA A 248 10.18 18.27 -22.87
CA ALA A 248 9.69 19.31 -23.77
C ALA A 248 8.28 18.97 -24.27
N ALA A 249 7.30 18.93 -23.36
CA ALA A 249 5.88 18.92 -23.70
C ALA A 249 5.00 19.34 -22.50
N LEU A 250 5.30 20.49 -21.89
CA LEU A 250 4.39 21.15 -20.95
C LEU A 250 4.42 22.67 -21.20
N THR A 251 4.11 23.08 -22.42
CA THR A 251 3.82 24.49 -22.76
C THR A 251 3.04 24.54 -24.07
N GLU A 252 1.79 24.06 -24.11
CA GLU A 252 0.86 24.49 -25.17
C GLU A 252 -0.64 24.28 -24.87
N HIS A 253 -1.14 24.51 -23.65
CA HIS A 253 -2.59 24.67 -23.43
C HIS A 253 -2.91 25.68 -22.33
N ALA A 254 -2.42 26.89 -22.51
CA ALA A 254 -3.02 28.09 -21.94
C ALA A 254 -2.68 29.23 -22.90
N GLN A 255 -3.63 29.57 -23.78
CA GLN A 255 -3.89 30.87 -24.43
C GLN A 255 -4.70 30.59 -25.71
N ARG A 256 -6.02 30.71 -25.64
CA ARG A 256 -6.80 31.14 -26.81
C ARG A 256 -7.49 32.46 -26.46
N PRO A 257 -7.22 33.55 -27.19
CA PRO A 257 -7.98 34.78 -27.05
C PRO A 257 -9.35 34.62 -27.72
N SER A 258 -10.38 35.15 -27.05
CA SER A 258 -11.70 35.40 -27.63
C SER A 258 -11.58 36.27 -28.88
N SER A 259 -12.10 35.80 -30.00
CA SER A 259 -12.45 36.65 -31.13
C SER A 259 -13.66 36.06 -31.85
N THR A 260 -14.79 36.66 -31.52
CA THR A 260 -15.84 37.15 -32.42
C THR A 260 -15.83 36.58 -33.83
N LEU A 261 -16.79 35.71 -34.13
CA LEU A 261 -17.37 35.64 -35.47
C LEU A 261 -18.89 35.46 -35.36
N LEU A 262 -19.58 36.39 -36.02
CA LEU A 262 -21.01 36.47 -36.22
C LEU A 262 -21.52 35.25 -37.00
N THR A 263 -22.59 34.62 -36.50
CA THR A 263 -23.57 33.94 -37.35
C THR A 263 -24.97 34.19 -36.80
N SER A 264 -25.77 34.83 -37.64
CA SER A 264 -27.17 35.19 -37.50
C SER A 264 -28.09 33.99 -37.22
N VAL A 265 -28.95 34.11 -36.20
CA VAL A 265 -30.09 33.23 -35.94
C VAL A 265 -31.36 33.91 -36.49
N PRO A 266 -32.20 33.24 -37.31
CA PRO A 266 -33.46 33.81 -37.75
C PRO A 266 -34.53 33.74 -36.65
N THR A 267 -35.21 34.85 -36.45
CA THR A 267 -36.30 35.06 -35.47
C THR A 267 -37.60 34.40 -35.94
N ALA A 268 -38.19 33.53 -35.13
CA ALA A 268 -39.55 33.02 -35.33
C ALA A 268 -40.59 34.01 -34.74
N PRO A 269 -41.76 34.22 -35.37
CA PRO A 269 -42.76 35.17 -34.91
C PRO A 269 -43.57 34.65 -33.71
N ALA A 270 -43.90 35.58 -32.80
CA ALA A 270 -44.66 35.35 -31.58
C ALA A 270 -46.14 35.03 -31.87
N SER A 271 -46.64 33.94 -31.28
CA SER A 271 -48.06 33.59 -31.26
C SER A 271 -48.81 34.42 -30.20
N ALA A 272 -49.92 35.03 -30.63
CA ALA A 272 -50.82 35.84 -29.81
C ALA A 272 -51.57 35.01 -28.74
N PRO A 273 -51.97 35.62 -27.61
CA PRO A 273 -52.73 34.94 -26.56
C PRO A 273 -54.22 34.77 -26.94
N PRO A 274 -54.90 33.72 -26.43
CA PRO A 274 -56.29 33.44 -26.75
C PRO A 274 -57.25 34.41 -26.05
N GLN A 275 -58.26 34.86 -26.79
CA GLN A 275 -59.36 35.71 -26.32
C GLN A 275 -60.32 34.89 -25.43
N MET A 276 -60.69 35.45 -24.29
CA MET A 276 -61.76 34.95 -23.41
C MET A 276 -63.12 35.16 -24.06
N GLU A 277 -63.84 34.09 -24.38
CA GLU A 277 -65.27 34.16 -24.65
C GLU A 277 -66.08 34.25 -23.35
N ARG A 278 -67.06 35.13 -23.35
CA ARG A 278 -67.92 35.50 -22.23
C ARG A 278 -69.19 34.62 -22.25
N PRO A 279 -69.71 34.15 -21.11
CA PRO A 279 -70.84 33.22 -21.10
C PRO A 279 -72.18 33.92 -21.33
N THR A 280 -73.01 33.38 -22.21
CA THR A 280 -74.43 33.74 -22.37
C THR A 280 -75.31 32.80 -21.54
N SER A 281 -76.09 33.39 -20.64
CA SER A 281 -77.13 32.73 -19.83
C SER A 281 -78.41 32.43 -20.65
N PRO A 282 -79.31 31.55 -20.18
CA PRO A 282 -80.38 30.92 -20.97
C PRO A 282 -81.76 31.58 -20.79
N ALA A 283 -82.70 31.34 -21.73
CA ALA A 283 -84.14 31.13 -21.45
C ALA A 283 -85.01 30.86 -22.69
N ALA A 284 -86.01 30.00 -22.47
CA ALA A 284 -87.36 29.93 -23.05
C ALA A 284 -87.57 29.46 -24.50
N SER A 285 -88.16 28.28 -24.67
CA SER A 285 -89.63 28.06 -24.79
C SER A 285 -89.99 26.62 -24.49
#